data_AF-A0A1Q9JQU1-F1
#
_entry.id   AF-A0A1Q9JQU1-F1
#
_cell.length_a   1.000
_cell.length_b   1.000
_cell.length_c   1.000
_cell.angle_alpha   90.00
_cell.angle_beta   90.00
_cell.angle_gamma   90.00
#
_symmetry.space_group_name_H-M   'P 1'
#
loop_
_entity.id
_entity.type
_entity.pdbx_description
1 polymer ?
#
loop_
_entity_poly.entity_id
_entity_poly.type
_entity_poly.pdbx_seq_one_letter_code
_entity_poly.pdbx_strand_id
1 'polypeptide(L)'
;MFEQDFEIMLRKYESSLDDKKRFTALVKDLFPDQAKNVNLLLMAYNMGIAQDIQSIARINNTFAYRYVKRLMDDYGLSRVNVDWIVSVWCSCYGDKVLGKICDISVQRQGTGPAIKEEQPTSGKQYGDLFTYCRSSHSAGLAVTGFRGDNKRTVIFQNKSGNTPVIEIADNSFTKEVVEEVILTEGIAYIGRSAFAECNRLHQAVLPVSMKEIGDAAFSECPNFKSISLPMQLERIGEAAFKGSGLKTLAIPKSVYWIGDCILAECLELENISIPENVDRIPNRMFEGCST
;
A
#
# COMPACT_ATOMS: atom_id res chain seq x y z
N MET A 1 -4.96 22.55 10.65
CA MET A 1 -6.05 22.00 11.49
C MET A 1 -5.79 20.53 11.75
N PHE A 2 -5.88 19.66 10.74
CA PHE A 2 -5.61 18.21 10.87
C PHE A 2 -4.32 17.84 11.61
N GLU A 3 -3.17 18.43 11.27
CA GLU A 3 -1.88 18.11 11.90
C GLU A 3 -1.83 18.48 13.38
N GLN A 4 -2.41 19.62 13.76
CA GLN A 4 -2.50 20.06 15.15
C GLN A 4 -3.47 19.18 15.95
N ASP A 5 -4.60 18.82 15.36
CA ASP A 5 -5.59 17.94 15.98
C ASP A 5 -5.03 16.50 16.14
N PHE A 6 -4.25 16.04 15.16
CA PHE A 6 -3.54 14.75 15.20
C PHE A 6 -2.46 14.73 16.27
N GLU A 7 -1.70 15.82 16.39
CA GLU A 7 -0.71 15.98 17.45
C GLU A 7 -1.36 15.97 18.85
N ILE A 8 -2.47 16.68 19.02
CA ILE A 8 -3.25 16.68 20.27
C ILE A 8 -3.76 15.26 20.59
N MET A 9 -4.24 14.53 19.57
CA MET A 9 -4.67 13.14 19.71
C MET A 9 -3.52 12.25 20.19
N LEU A 10 -2.35 12.31 19.55
CA LEU A 10 -1.20 11.49 19.93
C LEU A 10 -0.73 11.76 21.36
N ARG A 11 -0.74 13.02 21.79
CA ARG A 11 -0.39 13.42 23.16
C ARG A 11 -1.43 12.92 24.18
N LYS A 12 -2.71 12.91 23.81
CA LYS A 12 -3.81 12.52 24.70
C LYS A 12 -3.99 10.99 24.82
N TYR A 13 -3.68 10.27 23.76
CA TYR A 13 -3.90 8.83 23.64
C TYR A 13 -2.60 8.05 23.40
N GLU A 14 -1.51 8.48 24.03
CA GLU A 14 -0.18 7.88 23.88
C GLU A 14 -0.18 6.37 24.15
N SER A 15 -0.91 5.91 25.17
CA SER A 15 -1.05 4.49 25.50
C SER A 15 -1.84 3.67 24.47
N SER A 16 -2.54 4.34 23.55
CA SER A 16 -3.28 3.69 22.46
C SER A 16 -2.43 3.52 21.20
N LEU A 17 -1.21 4.08 21.18
CA LEU A 17 -0.25 3.95 20.08
C LEU A 17 0.45 2.60 20.04
N ASP A 18 0.44 1.84 21.13
CA ASP A 18 1.05 0.51 21.18
C ASP A 18 0.08 -0.59 20.70
N ASP A 19 -1.21 -0.28 20.63
CA ASP A 19 -2.27 -1.19 20.18
C ASP A 19 -2.80 -0.75 18.82
N LYS A 20 -2.38 -1.44 17.76
CA LYS A 20 -2.80 -1.20 16.37
C LYS A 20 -4.31 -1.10 16.20
N LYS A 21 -5.11 -1.89 16.93
CA LYS A 21 -6.58 -1.86 16.81
C LYS A 21 -7.14 -0.58 17.43
N ARG A 22 -6.60 -0.17 18.58
CA ARG A 22 -7.00 1.07 19.25
C ARG A 22 -6.57 2.29 18.47
N PHE A 23 -5.33 2.35 17.99
CA PHE A 23 -4.84 3.43 17.15
C PHE A 23 -5.69 3.56 15.88
N THR A 24 -5.99 2.44 15.21
CA THR A 24 -6.81 2.44 14.00
C THR A 24 -8.23 2.94 14.24
N ALA A 25 -8.88 2.51 15.34
CA ALA A 25 -10.21 3.00 15.71
C ALA A 25 -10.18 4.49 16.06
N LEU A 26 -9.22 4.89 16.87
CA LEU A 26 -9.06 6.26 17.36
C LEU A 26 -8.84 7.28 16.22
N VAL A 27 -7.95 6.97 15.28
CA VAL A 27 -7.68 7.86 14.12
C VAL A 27 -8.90 7.93 13.19
N LYS A 28 -9.64 6.83 13.03
CA LYS A 28 -10.88 6.81 12.22
C LYS A 28 -12.03 7.56 12.89
N ASP A 29 -12.13 7.51 14.21
CA ASP A 29 -13.19 8.16 14.97
C ASP A 29 -12.97 9.67 15.15
N LEU A 30 -11.71 10.10 15.29
CA LEU A 30 -11.36 11.52 15.47
C LEU A 30 -11.23 12.27 14.15
N PHE A 31 -10.94 11.56 13.06
CA PHE A 31 -10.75 12.14 11.74
C PHE A 31 -11.62 11.48 10.65
N PRO A 32 -12.94 11.36 10.86
CA PRO A 32 -13.83 10.64 9.95
C PRO A 32 -13.86 11.27 8.55
N ASP A 33 -13.71 12.59 8.45
CA ASP A 33 -13.77 13.34 7.19
C ASP A 33 -12.42 13.42 6.45
N GLN A 34 -11.36 12.84 7.00
CA GLN A 34 -9.99 12.94 6.48
C GLN A 34 -9.44 11.57 6.07
N ALA A 35 -10.30 10.72 5.48
CA ALA A 35 -10.01 9.33 5.14
C ALA A 35 -8.68 9.13 4.40
N LYS A 36 -8.31 10.07 3.52
CA LYS A 36 -7.05 10.05 2.77
C LYS A 36 -5.82 10.15 3.67
N ASN A 37 -5.83 11.14 4.57
CA ASN A 37 -4.77 11.38 5.54
C ASN A 37 -4.72 10.27 6.59
N VAL A 38 -5.90 9.79 7.02
CA VAL A 38 -6.03 8.64 7.93
C VAL A 38 -5.41 7.39 7.31
N ASN A 39 -5.71 7.08 6.05
CA ASN A 39 -5.14 5.89 5.39
C ASN A 39 -3.62 6.00 5.25
N LEU A 40 -3.09 7.18 4.91
CA LEU A 40 -1.66 7.40 4.79
C LEU A 40 -0.93 7.31 6.15
N LEU A 41 -1.57 7.77 7.23
CA LEU A 41 -1.04 7.62 8.59
C LEU A 41 -1.11 6.18 9.10
N LEU A 42 -2.20 5.47 8.81
CA LEU A 42 -2.35 4.06 9.16
C LEU A 42 -1.37 3.20 8.36
N MET A 43 -1.13 3.53 7.09
CA MET A 43 -0.08 2.93 6.29
C MET A 43 1.28 3.14 6.95
N ALA A 44 1.65 4.38 7.25
CA ALA A 44 2.93 4.69 7.90
C ALA A 44 3.09 3.95 9.24
N TYR A 45 2.03 3.90 10.04
CA TYR A 45 2.01 3.18 11.30
C TYR A 45 2.16 1.66 11.10
N ASN A 46 1.48 1.07 10.10
CA ASN A 46 1.59 -0.36 9.78
C ASN A 46 2.98 -0.75 9.25
N MET A 47 3.66 0.18 8.60
CA MET A 47 5.03 0.00 8.11
C MET A 47 6.09 0.16 9.20
N GLY A 48 5.70 0.41 10.45
CA GLY A 48 6.64 0.58 11.56
C GLY A 48 7.30 1.97 11.61
N ILE A 49 6.92 2.89 10.71
CA ILE A 49 7.59 4.20 10.55
C ILE A 49 7.44 5.04 11.82
N ALA A 50 6.27 4.97 12.47
CA ALA A 50 5.99 5.70 13.70
C ALA A 50 6.86 5.19 14.86
N GLN A 51 6.98 3.87 15.00
CA GLN A 51 7.79 3.21 16.03
C GLN A 51 9.28 3.47 15.81
N ASP A 52 9.73 3.43 14.57
CA ASP A 52 11.10 3.75 14.18
C ASP A 52 11.45 5.19 14.59
N ILE A 53 10.59 6.16 14.26
CA ILE A 53 10.79 7.57 14.65
C ILE A 53 10.77 7.75 16.17
N GLN A 54 9.86 7.05 16.87
CA GLN A 54 9.74 7.10 18.33
C GLN A 54 10.96 6.53 19.05
N SER A 55 11.62 5.52 18.47
CA SER A 55 12.79 4.85 19.07
C SER A 55 14.07 5.69 19.05
N ILE A 56 14.06 6.84 18.37
CA ILE A 56 15.26 7.62 18.07
C ILE A 56 15.60 8.60 19.19
N ALA A 57 16.86 8.54 19.64
CA ALA A 57 17.37 9.39 20.71
C ALA A 57 17.50 10.87 20.33
N ARG A 58 17.62 11.23 19.04
CA ARG A 58 17.70 12.62 18.54
C ARG A 58 17.12 12.76 17.12
N ILE A 59 16.04 13.54 16.98
CA ILE A 59 15.44 13.88 15.68
C ILE A 59 16.01 15.23 15.21
N ASN A 60 16.56 15.32 14.01
CA ASN A 60 17.05 16.57 13.42
C ASN A 60 16.80 16.60 11.91
N ASN A 61 17.05 17.74 11.25
CA ASN A 61 16.82 17.91 9.81
C ASN A 61 17.62 16.91 8.96
N THR A 62 18.83 16.57 9.38
CA THR A 62 19.66 15.56 8.70
C THR A 62 19.05 14.17 8.80
N PHE A 63 18.51 13.81 9.96
CA PHE A 63 17.79 12.57 10.17
C PHE A 63 16.53 12.53 9.30
N ALA A 64 15.67 13.55 9.40
CA ALA A 64 14.42 13.63 8.64
C ALA A 64 14.70 13.52 7.14
N TYR A 65 15.69 14.24 6.61
CA TYR A 65 16.07 14.15 5.20
C TYR A 65 16.56 12.76 4.79
N ARG A 66 17.44 12.14 5.58
CA ARG A 66 17.95 10.78 5.31
C ARG A 66 16.85 9.75 5.38
N TYR A 67 15.92 9.93 6.31
CA TYR A 67 14.81 9.03 6.53
C TYR A 67 13.77 9.16 5.41
N VAL A 68 13.47 10.38 4.96
CA VAL A 68 12.64 10.59 3.76
C VAL A 68 13.28 9.89 2.55
N LYS A 69 14.57 10.12 2.32
CA LYS A 69 15.28 9.49 1.20
C LYS A 69 15.19 7.97 1.29
N ARG A 70 15.47 7.40 2.46
CA ARG A 70 15.35 5.96 2.71
C ARG A 70 13.93 5.45 2.45
N LEU A 71 12.90 6.16 2.90
CA LEU A 71 11.52 5.74 2.69
C LEU A 71 11.10 5.78 1.22
N MET A 72 11.63 6.72 0.44
CA MET A 72 11.44 6.74 -1.01
C MET A 72 12.16 5.58 -1.69
N ASP A 73 13.41 5.32 -1.30
CA ASP A 73 14.25 4.29 -1.91
C ASP A 73 13.77 2.87 -1.54
N ASP A 74 13.42 2.63 -0.27
CA ASP A 74 13.05 1.32 0.27
C ASP A 74 11.58 0.95 -0.01
N TYR A 75 10.68 1.94 -0.08
CA TYR A 75 9.23 1.71 -0.18
C TYR A 75 8.57 2.32 -1.42
N GLY A 76 9.31 2.99 -2.30
CA GLY A 76 8.80 3.54 -3.56
C GLY A 76 7.72 4.63 -3.37
N LEU A 77 7.71 5.30 -2.23
CA LEU A 77 6.72 6.32 -1.92
C LEU A 77 7.05 7.64 -2.59
N SER A 78 6.02 8.35 -3.05
CA SER A 78 6.20 9.68 -3.65
C SER A 78 6.81 10.65 -2.64
N ARG A 79 7.73 11.52 -3.10
CA ARG A 79 8.40 12.51 -2.27
C ARG A 79 7.44 13.30 -1.39
N VAL A 80 6.31 13.71 -1.95
CA VAL A 80 5.26 14.48 -1.28
C VAL A 80 4.64 13.71 -0.12
N ASN A 81 4.33 12.42 -0.31
CA ASN A 81 3.74 11.59 0.73
C ASN A 81 4.75 11.30 1.85
N VAL A 82 6.01 11.04 1.49
CA VAL A 82 7.06 10.77 2.48
C VAL A 82 7.41 12.00 3.29
N ASP A 83 7.60 13.16 2.64
CA ASP A 83 7.87 14.42 3.35
C ASP A 83 6.73 14.71 4.33
N TRP A 84 5.48 14.48 3.93
CA TRP A 84 4.31 14.67 4.80
C TRP A 84 4.29 13.69 5.97
N ILE A 85 4.44 12.38 5.73
CA ILE A 85 4.48 11.35 6.78
C ILE A 85 5.57 11.67 7.80
N VAL A 86 6.79 11.91 7.33
CA VAL A 86 7.95 12.17 8.19
C VAL A 86 7.74 13.48 8.95
N SER A 87 7.22 14.52 8.31
CA SER A 87 6.91 15.80 8.96
C SER A 87 5.89 15.63 10.10
N VAL A 88 4.79 14.92 9.85
CA VAL A 88 3.74 14.70 10.86
C VAL A 88 4.31 13.97 12.07
N TRP A 89 4.99 12.83 11.86
CA TRP A 89 5.52 12.04 12.97
C TRP A 89 6.69 12.72 13.69
N CYS A 90 7.59 13.37 12.96
CA CYS A 90 8.68 14.14 13.58
C CYS A 90 8.16 15.34 14.36
N SER A 91 7.09 16.02 13.92
CA SER A 91 6.44 17.08 14.72
C SER A 91 5.87 16.51 16.02
N CYS A 92 5.27 15.32 15.97
CA CYS A 92 4.61 14.73 17.12
C CYS A 92 5.60 14.17 18.17
N TYR A 93 6.76 13.65 17.74
CA TYR A 93 7.77 13.07 18.63
C TYR A 93 8.97 13.99 18.89
N GLY A 94 9.20 15.02 18.07
CA GLY A 94 10.35 15.93 18.18
C GLY A 94 10.44 16.64 19.53
N ASP A 95 9.31 17.04 20.10
CA ASP A 95 9.25 17.70 21.40
C ASP A 95 9.66 16.77 22.57
N LYS A 96 9.36 15.47 22.48
CA LYS A 96 9.75 14.48 23.51
C LYS A 96 11.25 14.24 23.56
N VAL A 97 11.93 14.41 22.44
CA VAL A 97 13.33 14.02 22.25
C VAL A 97 14.29 15.21 22.40
N LEU A 98 13.82 16.45 22.20
CA LEU A 98 14.69 17.64 22.19
C LEU A 98 14.42 18.72 23.24
N GLY A 99 13.34 18.65 24.03
CA GLY A 99 13.07 19.61 25.12
C GLY A 99 12.96 21.10 24.67
N LYS A 100 13.01 21.36 23.37
CA LYS A 100 12.76 22.62 22.66
C LYS A 100 12.17 22.28 21.31
N ILE A 101 11.25 23.13 20.86
CA ILE A 101 10.50 23.03 19.59
C ILE A 101 11.48 22.69 18.46
N CYS A 102 11.32 21.51 17.88
CA CYS A 102 12.06 21.07 16.72
C CYS A 102 11.67 21.93 15.51
N ASP A 103 12.54 22.82 15.06
CA ASP A 103 12.31 23.61 13.84
C ASP A 103 12.69 22.78 12.60
N ILE A 104 11.86 21.77 12.33
CA ILE A 104 12.00 20.91 11.15
C ILE A 104 11.31 21.59 9.98
N SER A 105 12.00 22.55 9.38
CA SER A 105 11.61 23.14 8.09
C SER A 105 12.11 22.26 6.95
N VAL A 106 11.65 21.00 6.90
CA VAL A 106 11.66 20.25 5.63
C VAL A 106 10.70 21.00 4.72
N GLN A 107 11.19 21.43 3.55
CA GLN A 107 10.58 22.45 2.69
C GLN A 107 9.04 22.42 2.71
N ARG A 108 8.42 23.44 3.34
CA ARG A 108 6.97 23.66 3.44
C ARG A 108 6.27 23.87 2.07
N GLN A 109 6.97 23.69 0.95
CA GLN A 109 6.41 23.81 -0.39
C GLN A 109 5.88 22.45 -0.85
N GLY A 110 4.82 22.03 -0.20
CA GLY A 110 4.01 20.89 -0.57
C GLY A 110 2.82 20.89 0.35
N THR A 111 1.72 21.51 -0.06
CA THR A 111 0.42 21.11 0.48
C THR A 111 0.35 19.60 0.29
N GLY A 112 0.16 18.85 1.39
CA GLY A 112 -0.07 17.40 1.36
C GLY A 112 -1.13 17.05 0.30
N PRO A 113 -1.17 15.79 -0.15
CA PRO A 113 -1.66 15.43 -1.47
C PRO A 113 -2.99 16.11 -1.80
N ALA A 114 -2.96 16.97 -2.83
CA ALA A 114 -4.16 17.39 -3.52
C ALA A 114 -4.71 16.17 -4.28
N ILE A 115 -5.36 15.26 -3.56
CA ILE A 115 -6.29 14.33 -4.20
C ILE A 115 -7.48 15.20 -4.56
N LYS A 116 -7.51 15.69 -5.81
CA LYS A 116 -8.66 16.40 -6.37
C LYS A 116 -9.92 15.64 -5.95
N GLU A 117 -10.66 16.22 -5.02
CA GLU A 117 -11.99 15.77 -4.69
C GLU A 117 -12.83 16.08 -5.91
N GLU A 118 -13.06 15.08 -6.75
CA GLU A 118 -14.28 15.08 -7.53
C GLU A 118 -15.41 15.03 -6.52
N GLN A 119 -16.06 16.19 -6.34
CA GLN A 119 -17.29 16.31 -5.58
C GLN A 119 -18.28 15.27 -6.15
N PRO A 120 -18.90 14.42 -5.31
CA PRO A 120 -19.85 13.44 -5.78
C PRO A 120 -21.05 14.18 -6.36
N THR A 121 -21.17 14.17 -7.69
CA THR A 121 -22.33 14.69 -8.42
C THR A 121 -23.63 13.93 -8.10
N SER A 122 -23.56 12.82 -7.35
CA SER A 122 -24.65 11.88 -7.14
C SER A 122 -25.03 11.55 -5.69
N GLY A 123 -24.39 12.16 -4.67
CA GLY A 123 -24.67 11.87 -3.26
C GLY A 123 -24.24 10.48 -2.75
N LYS A 124 -23.49 9.72 -3.56
CA LYS A 124 -22.91 8.42 -3.19
C LYS A 124 -21.53 8.59 -2.54
N GLN A 125 -21.23 7.80 -1.51
CA GLN A 125 -19.91 7.78 -0.89
C GLN A 125 -18.93 6.96 -1.76
N TYR A 126 -17.62 7.19 -1.61
CA TYR A 126 -16.60 6.51 -2.42
C TYR A 126 -16.70 4.96 -2.34
N GLY A 127 -17.06 4.41 -1.18
CA GLY A 127 -17.27 2.97 -1.00
C GLY A 127 -18.46 2.40 -1.80
N ASP A 128 -19.44 3.23 -2.15
CA ASP A 128 -20.62 2.85 -2.96
C ASP A 128 -20.29 2.75 -4.46
N LEU A 129 -19.08 3.15 -4.86
CA LEU A 129 -18.60 3.06 -6.23
C LEU A 129 -18.17 1.65 -6.60
N PHE A 130 -17.99 0.76 -5.62
CA PHE A 130 -17.55 -0.61 -5.87
C PHE A 130 -18.73 -1.57 -6.00
N THR A 131 -18.54 -2.59 -6.83
CA THR A 131 -19.43 -3.75 -6.91
C THR A 131 -18.79 -4.93 -6.20
N TYR A 132 -19.62 -5.79 -5.62
CA TYR A 132 -19.16 -6.89 -4.77
C TYR A 132 -19.87 -8.20 -5.08
N CYS A 133 -19.19 -9.32 -4.85
CA CYS A 133 -19.78 -10.66 -4.75
C CYS A 133 -19.31 -11.34 -3.45
N ARG A 134 -19.80 -12.56 -3.17
CA ARG A 134 -19.26 -13.36 -2.04
C ARG A 134 -17.85 -13.82 -2.39
N SER A 135 -16.94 -13.68 -1.43
CA SER A 135 -15.57 -14.20 -1.55
C SER A 135 -15.57 -15.71 -1.74
N SER A 136 -14.60 -16.19 -2.50
CA SER A 136 -14.35 -17.61 -2.74
C SER A 136 -13.57 -18.26 -1.59
N HIS A 137 -12.92 -17.46 -0.73
CA HIS A 137 -11.97 -17.92 0.29
C HIS A 137 -12.58 -18.02 1.69
N SER A 138 -13.41 -17.05 2.09
CA SER A 138 -14.01 -17.05 3.43
C SER A 138 -15.28 -16.20 3.54
N ALA A 139 -15.80 -16.04 4.75
CA ALA A 139 -16.95 -15.21 5.04
C ALA A 139 -16.59 -13.72 4.87
N GLY A 140 -16.69 -13.22 3.64
CA GLY A 140 -16.47 -11.82 3.28
C GLY A 140 -16.90 -11.52 1.84
N LEU A 141 -16.68 -10.27 1.44
CA LEU A 141 -16.96 -9.80 0.08
C LEU A 141 -15.69 -9.75 -0.76
N ALA A 142 -15.85 -10.01 -2.04
CA ALA A 142 -14.84 -9.78 -3.07
C ALA A 142 -15.27 -8.62 -3.97
N VAL A 143 -14.34 -7.72 -4.28
CA VAL A 143 -14.59 -6.57 -5.17
C VAL A 143 -14.59 -7.05 -6.62
N THR A 144 -15.69 -6.81 -7.33
CA THR A 144 -15.86 -7.24 -8.73
C THR A 144 -15.72 -6.11 -9.74
N GLY A 145 -15.63 -4.85 -9.29
CA GLY A 145 -15.48 -3.72 -10.19
C GLY A 145 -15.60 -2.37 -9.48
N PHE A 146 -15.32 -1.30 -10.22
CA PHE A 146 -15.37 0.08 -9.76
C PHE A 146 -16.07 0.96 -10.80
N ARG A 147 -17.05 1.73 -10.33
CA ARG A 147 -17.94 2.60 -11.12
C ARG A 147 -17.53 4.07 -11.06
N GLY A 148 -16.38 4.41 -10.48
CA GLY A 148 -15.90 5.78 -10.46
C GLY A 148 -15.36 6.21 -11.82
N ASP A 149 -15.58 7.48 -12.15
CA ASP A 149 -15.14 8.08 -13.41
C ASP A 149 -13.62 8.28 -13.44
N ASN A 150 -13.03 8.64 -12.30
CA ASN A 150 -11.58 8.77 -12.14
C ASN A 150 -10.95 7.45 -11.65
N LYS A 151 -10.37 6.72 -12.59
CA LYS A 151 -9.70 5.44 -12.32
C LYS A 151 -8.20 5.58 -12.04
N ARG A 152 -7.63 6.80 -11.91
CA ARG A 152 -6.18 6.95 -11.70
C ARG A 152 -5.70 6.22 -10.46
N THR A 153 -6.16 6.64 -9.28
CA THR A 153 -5.83 5.99 -8.01
C THR A 153 -7.11 5.39 -7.42
N VAL A 154 -7.12 4.07 -7.25
CA VAL A 154 -8.26 3.33 -6.69
C VAL A 154 -7.89 2.78 -5.31
N ILE A 155 -8.64 3.19 -4.29
CA ILE A 155 -8.43 2.77 -2.90
C ILE A 155 -9.47 1.72 -2.53
N PHE A 156 -9.05 0.48 -2.42
CA PHE A 156 -9.91 -0.64 -2.08
C PHE A 156 -10.12 -0.73 -0.57
N GLN A 157 -11.36 -0.49 -0.16
CA GLN A 157 -11.76 -0.55 1.24
C GLN A 157 -12.02 -1.98 1.68
N ASN A 158 -11.61 -2.31 2.90
CA ASN A 158 -11.77 -3.62 3.52
C ASN A 158 -13.17 -3.87 4.11
N LYS A 159 -14.16 -3.01 3.81
CA LYS A 159 -15.52 -3.12 4.32
C LYS A 159 -16.53 -2.48 3.38
N SER A 160 -17.71 -3.05 3.33
CA SER A 160 -18.91 -2.47 2.71
C SER A 160 -20.04 -2.58 3.72
N GLY A 161 -20.45 -1.45 4.31
CA GLY A 161 -21.31 -1.44 5.49
C GLY A 161 -20.67 -2.21 6.67
N ASN A 162 -21.37 -3.22 7.19
CA ASN A 162 -20.90 -4.11 8.26
C ASN A 162 -20.23 -5.40 7.76
N THR A 163 -20.10 -5.58 6.45
CA THR A 163 -19.51 -6.80 5.88
C THR A 163 -18.05 -6.56 5.49
N PRO A 164 -17.12 -7.41 5.94
CA PRO A 164 -15.71 -7.28 5.57
C PRO A 164 -15.53 -7.58 4.07
N VAL A 165 -14.72 -6.77 3.41
CA VAL A 165 -14.22 -6.98 2.05
C VAL A 165 -12.79 -7.50 2.19
N ILE A 166 -12.56 -8.69 1.68
CA ILE A 166 -11.34 -9.46 1.94
C ILE A 166 -10.58 -9.84 0.67
N GLU A 167 -11.18 -9.62 -0.49
CA GLU A 167 -10.69 -10.14 -1.77
C GLU A 167 -10.93 -9.13 -2.90
N ILE A 168 -10.02 -9.10 -3.86
CA ILE A 168 -10.29 -8.56 -5.20
C ILE A 168 -10.64 -9.75 -6.09
N ALA A 169 -11.82 -9.76 -6.69
CA ALA A 169 -12.33 -10.94 -7.39
C ALA A 169 -11.58 -11.21 -8.70
N ASP A 170 -11.69 -12.44 -9.17
CA ASP A 170 -11.14 -12.85 -10.47
C ASP A 170 -11.63 -11.95 -11.61
N ASN A 171 -10.72 -11.58 -12.50
CA ASN A 171 -10.97 -10.78 -13.71
C ASN A 171 -11.69 -9.44 -13.49
N SER A 172 -11.67 -8.91 -12.26
CA SER A 172 -12.50 -7.76 -11.88
C SER A 172 -12.04 -6.42 -12.45
N PHE A 173 -10.73 -6.23 -12.65
CA PHE A 173 -10.12 -5.02 -13.19
C PHE A 173 -9.25 -5.31 -14.42
N THR A 174 -9.47 -6.42 -15.11
CA THR A 174 -8.71 -6.76 -16.32
C THR A 174 -8.86 -5.68 -17.40
N LYS A 175 -7.73 -5.25 -18.00
CA LYS A 175 -7.64 -4.19 -19.03
C LYS A 175 -8.15 -2.82 -18.56
N GLU A 176 -8.31 -2.60 -17.26
CA GLU A 176 -8.72 -1.30 -16.74
C GLU A 176 -7.60 -0.28 -16.85
N VAL A 177 -7.99 1.00 -16.88
CA VAL A 177 -7.05 2.13 -17.04
C VAL A 177 -6.51 2.65 -15.71
N VAL A 178 -6.45 1.78 -14.70
CA VAL A 178 -5.97 2.13 -13.35
C VAL A 178 -4.47 2.45 -13.37
N GLU A 179 -4.07 3.53 -12.70
CA GLU A 179 -2.67 3.94 -12.61
C GLU A 179 -2.05 3.46 -11.29
N GLU A 180 -2.79 3.55 -10.19
CA GLU A 180 -2.35 3.17 -8.85
C GLU A 180 -3.47 2.42 -8.10
N VAL A 181 -3.11 1.34 -7.43
CA VAL A 181 -4.03 0.47 -6.70
C VAL A 181 -3.57 0.39 -5.24
N ILE A 182 -4.45 0.78 -4.31
CA ILE A 182 -4.14 0.77 -2.87
C ILE A 182 -5.12 -0.16 -2.16
N LEU A 183 -4.65 -1.31 -1.66
CA LEU A 183 -5.46 -2.25 -0.89
C LEU A 183 -5.32 -1.96 0.60
N THR A 184 -6.45 -1.78 1.29
CA THR A 184 -6.45 -1.51 2.73
C THR A 184 -6.35 -2.80 3.57
N GLU A 185 -5.82 -2.67 4.79
CA GLU A 185 -5.68 -3.77 5.76
C GLU A 185 -6.99 -4.55 5.95
N GLY A 186 -6.93 -5.88 5.86
CA GLY A 186 -8.09 -6.77 5.91
C GLY A 186 -8.42 -7.40 4.55
N ILE A 187 -7.95 -6.81 3.45
CA ILE A 187 -7.90 -7.49 2.16
C ILE A 187 -6.73 -8.47 2.18
N ALA A 188 -7.01 -9.74 1.93
CA ALA A 188 -6.08 -10.85 2.06
C ALA A 188 -5.82 -11.58 0.74
N TYR A 189 -6.66 -11.38 -0.28
CA TYR A 189 -6.62 -12.14 -1.53
C TYR A 189 -6.72 -11.20 -2.74
N ILE A 190 -5.88 -11.44 -3.74
CA ILE A 190 -6.07 -10.91 -5.10
C ILE A 190 -6.35 -12.09 -6.02
N GLY A 191 -7.51 -12.07 -6.67
CA GLY A 191 -7.98 -13.14 -7.53
C GLY A 191 -7.23 -13.25 -8.85
N ARG A 192 -7.55 -14.31 -9.59
CA ARG A 192 -6.97 -14.62 -10.89
C ARG A 192 -7.21 -13.49 -11.87
N SER A 193 -6.15 -13.04 -12.54
CA SER A 193 -6.18 -11.99 -13.57
C SER A 193 -6.81 -10.68 -13.10
N ALA A 194 -6.90 -10.44 -11.78
CA ALA A 194 -7.63 -9.32 -11.21
C ALA A 194 -7.25 -7.98 -11.84
N PHE A 195 -5.95 -7.73 -12.07
CA PHE A 195 -5.40 -6.53 -12.71
C PHE A 195 -4.63 -6.84 -13.99
N ALA A 196 -4.91 -7.98 -14.66
CA ALA A 196 -4.22 -8.33 -15.90
C ALA A 196 -4.43 -7.26 -16.99
N GLU A 197 -3.41 -7.02 -17.83
CA GLU A 197 -3.43 -6.07 -18.94
C GLU A 197 -3.74 -4.61 -18.55
N CYS A 198 -3.53 -4.24 -17.27
CA CYS A 198 -3.68 -2.86 -16.80
C CYS A 198 -2.48 -2.01 -17.26
N ASN A 199 -2.48 -1.61 -18.53
CA ASN A 199 -1.35 -0.94 -19.19
C ASN A 199 -0.89 0.37 -18.54
N ARG A 200 -1.70 1.01 -17.70
CA ARG A 200 -1.34 2.24 -17.00
C ARG A 200 -0.89 2.02 -15.55
N LEU A 201 -1.08 0.82 -15.03
CA LEU A 201 -0.78 0.49 -13.64
C LEU A 201 0.74 0.58 -13.45
N HIS A 202 1.16 1.50 -12.59
CA HIS A 202 2.57 1.68 -12.26
C HIS A 202 2.89 1.35 -10.81
N GLN A 203 1.89 1.32 -9.94
CA GLN A 203 2.05 1.05 -8.51
C GLN A 203 0.86 0.28 -7.91
N ALA A 204 1.17 -0.69 -7.07
CA ALA A 204 0.21 -1.41 -6.25
C ALA A 204 0.73 -1.49 -4.82
N VAL A 205 -0.05 -1.00 -3.86
CA VAL A 205 0.26 -1.03 -2.43
C VAL A 205 -0.55 -2.15 -1.79
N LEU A 206 0.16 -3.17 -1.33
CA LEU A 206 -0.43 -4.34 -0.67
C LEU A 206 -0.45 -4.16 0.85
N PRO A 207 -1.54 -4.55 1.55
CA PRO A 207 -1.60 -4.54 3.00
C PRO A 207 -0.77 -5.68 3.59
N VAL A 208 -0.42 -5.56 4.87
CA VAL A 208 0.29 -6.58 5.64
C VAL A 208 -0.53 -7.87 5.75
N SER A 209 -1.86 -7.76 5.68
CA SER A 209 -2.78 -8.89 5.71
C SER A 209 -2.83 -9.72 4.41
N MET A 210 -2.12 -9.31 3.35
CA MET A 210 -2.14 -10.03 2.08
C MET A 210 -1.53 -11.43 2.24
N LYS A 211 -2.28 -12.44 1.83
CA LYS A 211 -1.88 -13.85 1.90
C LYS A 211 -1.60 -14.44 0.53
N GLU A 212 -2.36 -14.04 -0.48
CA GLU A 212 -2.29 -14.67 -1.80
C GLU A 212 -2.48 -13.67 -2.94
N ILE A 213 -1.60 -13.79 -3.93
CA ILE A 213 -1.71 -13.16 -5.24
C ILE A 213 -2.00 -14.27 -6.24
N GLY A 214 -3.18 -14.25 -6.86
CA GLY A 214 -3.65 -15.29 -7.76
C GLY A 214 -2.94 -15.32 -9.12
N ASP A 215 -3.28 -16.33 -9.91
CA ASP A 215 -2.69 -16.55 -11.22
C ASP A 215 -2.91 -15.34 -12.13
N ALA A 216 -1.87 -14.91 -12.85
CA ALA A 216 -1.88 -13.78 -13.78
C ALA A 216 -2.39 -12.45 -13.18
N ALA A 217 -2.42 -12.29 -11.84
CA ALA A 217 -3.04 -11.14 -11.19
C ALA A 217 -2.57 -9.77 -11.70
N PHE A 218 -1.29 -9.63 -12.06
CA PHE A 218 -0.67 -8.44 -12.65
C PHE A 218 0.03 -8.76 -13.98
N SER A 219 -0.46 -9.76 -14.72
CA SER A 219 0.09 -10.14 -16.01
C SER A 219 -0.09 -9.03 -17.05
N GLU A 220 0.84 -8.90 -17.99
CA GLU A 220 0.83 -7.93 -19.09
C GLU A 220 0.64 -6.48 -18.61
N CYS A 221 1.30 -6.11 -17.51
CA CYS A 221 1.29 -4.75 -16.95
C CYS A 221 2.65 -4.05 -17.20
N PRO A 222 2.94 -3.58 -18.42
CA PRO A 222 4.29 -3.14 -18.81
C PRO A 222 4.77 -1.89 -18.07
N ASN A 223 3.87 -1.09 -17.50
CA ASN A 223 4.23 0.10 -16.71
C ASN A 223 4.40 -0.20 -15.21
N PHE A 224 4.17 -1.45 -14.77
CA PHE A 224 4.19 -1.82 -13.37
C PHE A 224 5.62 -2.04 -12.87
N LYS A 225 6.23 -0.98 -12.32
CA LYS A 225 7.68 -0.89 -12.08
C LYS A 225 8.16 -1.46 -10.76
N SER A 226 7.33 -1.40 -9.74
CA SER A 226 7.69 -1.82 -8.40
C SER A 226 6.49 -2.34 -7.62
N ILE A 227 6.72 -3.41 -6.88
CA ILE A 227 5.79 -3.94 -5.88
C ILE A 227 6.56 -4.35 -4.64
N SER A 228 6.06 -3.99 -3.46
CA SER A 228 6.56 -4.50 -2.20
C SER A 228 5.66 -5.64 -1.73
N LEU A 229 6.21 -6.86 -1.67
CA LEU A 229 5.48 -8.02 -1.19
C LEU A 229 5.50 -8.06 0.36
N PRO A 230 4.34 -8.23 1.03
CA PRO A 230 4.29 -8.22 2.49
C PRO A 230 4.87 -9.50 3.09
N MET A 231 5.45 -9.39 4.29
CA MET A 231 6.15 -10.48 4.98
C MET A 231 5.28 -11.66 5.42
N GLN A 232 3.96 -11.54 5.27
CA GLN A 232 2.99 -12.62 5.55
C GLN A 232 2.44 -13.26 4.28
N LEU A 233 2.92 -12.86 3.10
CA LEU A 233 2.47 -13.43 1.83
C LEU A 233 2.85 -14.90 1.75
N GLU A 234 1.88 -15.76 1.47
CA GLU A 234 2.02 -17.22 1.50
C GLU A 234 2.14 -17.81 0.08
N ARG A 235 1.40 -17.25 -0.88
CA ARG A 235 1.24 -17.81 -2.24
C ARG A 235 1.33 -16.74 -3.32
N ILE A 236 2.08 -17.05 -4.39
CA ILE A 236 2.13 -16.28 -5.64
C ILE A 236 1.75 -17.23 -6.78
N GLY A 237 0.69 -16.90 -7.51
CA GLY A 237 0.13 -17.72 -8.59
C GLY A 237 0.99 -17.78 -9.85
N GLU A 238 0.59 -18.65 -10.77
CA GLU A 238 1.22 -18.82 -12.08
C GLU A 238 1.13 -17.51 -12.88
N ALA A 239 2.23 -17.11 -13.52
CA ALA A 239 2.30 -15.91 -14.35
C ALA A 239 1.87 -14.60 -13.66
N ALA A 240 1.87 -14.54 -12.32
CA ALA A 240 1.33 -13.42 -11.56
C ALA A 240 1.89 -12.04 -11.96
N PHE A 241 3.14 -11.97 -12.42
CA PHE A 241 3.81 -10.76 -12.90
C PHE A 241 4.36 -10.91 -14.33
N LYS A 242 3.86 -11.88 -15.10
CA LYS A 242 4.31 -12.09 -16.49
C LYS A 242 4.15 -10.80 -17.30
N GLY A 243 5.14 -10.43 -18.12
CA GLY A 243 5.08 -9.26 -18.99
C GLY A 243 4.99 -7.92 -18.23
N SER A 244 5.31 -7.91 -16.93
CA SER A 244 5.32 -6.68 -16.14
C SER A 244 6.62 -5.89 -16.34
N GLY A 245 6.56 -4.57 -16.11
CA GLY A 245 7.71 -3.67 -16.14
C GLY A 245 8.55 -3.71 -14.86
N LEU A 246 8.47 -4.78 -14.06
CA LEU A 246 9.13 -4.84 -12.76
C LEU A 246 10.66 -4.85 -12.94
N LYS A 247 11.33 -3.91 -12.26
CA LYS A 247 12.80 -3.86 -12.22
C LYS A 247 13.39 -4.75 -11.16
N THR A 248 12.73 -4.80 -10.01
CA THR A 248 13.19 -5.57 -8.86
C THR A 248 12.03 -6.28 -8.19
N LEU A 249 12.26 -7.52 -7.74
CA LEU A 249 11.30 -8.24 -6.92
C LEU A 249 12.00 -8.93 -5.74
N ALA A 250 11.50 -8.70 -4.52
CA ALA A 250 11.94 -9.42 -3.33
C ALA A 250 10.82 -10.34 -2.86
N ILE A 251 11.03 -11.66 -2.98
CA ILE A 251 10.07 -12.66 -2.54
C ILE A 251 10.30 -12.92 -1.03
N PRO A 252 9.29 -12.76 -0.16
CA PRO A 252 9.46 -12.92 1.28
C PRO A 252 9.57 -14.40 1.67
N LYS A 253 10.29 -14.68 2.77
CA LYS A 253 10.53 -16.05 3.29
C LYS A 253 9.24 -16.80 3.67
N SER A 254 8.12 -16.10 3.81
CA SER A 254 6.81 -16.68 4.10
C SER A 254 6.18 -17.39 2.90
N VAL A 255 6.63 -17.10 1.68
CA VAL A 255 6.06 -17.68 0.46
C VAL A 255 6.49 -19.13 0.35
N TYR A 256 5.54 -20.06 0.45
CA TYR A 256 5.79 -21.50 0.29
C TYR A 256 5.35 -22.03 -1.06
N TRP A 257 4.54 -21.28 -1.82
CA TRP A 257 4.10 -21.65 -3.16
C TRP A 257 4.35 -20.52 -4.15
N ILE A 258 5.10 -20.83 -5.21
CA ILE A 258 5.40 -19.94 -6.32
C ILE A 258 5.00 -20.68 -7.60
N GLY A 259 4.08 -20.11 -8.37
CA GLY A 259 3.63 -20.70 -9.63
C GLY A 259 4.68 -20.67 -10.73
N ASP A 260 4.39 -21.32 -11.86
CA ASP A 260 5.26 -21.26 -13.03
C ASP A 260 5.20 -19.87 -13.70
N CYS A 261 6.20 -19.53 -14.51
CA CYS A 261 6.21 -18.32 -15.35
C CYS A 261 6.04 -16.98 -14.62
N ILE A 262 6.27 -16.88 -13.30
CA ILE A 262 5.82 -15.69 -12.53
C ILE A 262 6.36 -14.37 -13.07
N LEU A 263 7.59 -14.36 -13.59
CA LEU A 263 8.28 -13.20 -14.15
C LEU A 263 8.63 -13.41 -15.64
N ALA A 264 7.97 -14.34 -16.32
CA ALA A 264 8.18 -14.52 -17.76
C ALA A 264 7.94 -13.19 -18.49
N GLU A 265 8.74 -12.91 -19.53
CA GLU A 265 8.63 -11.72 -20.39
C GLU A 265 8.77 -10.38 -19.64
N CYS A 266 9.33 -10.37 -18.42
CA CYS A 266 9.68 -9.13 -17.71
C CYS A 266 10.98 -8.55 -18.29
N LEU A 267 10.84 -7.65 -19.27
CA LEU A 267 11.97 -7.11 -20.03
C LEU A 267 12.85 -6.12 -19.25
N GLU A 268 12.31 -5.46 -18.22
CA GLU A 268 13.04 -4.49 -17.39
C GLU A 268 13.61 -5.10 -16.11
N LEU A 269 13.52 -6.42 -15.91
CA LEU A 269 13.92 -7.07 -14.66
C LEU A 269 15.44 -7.08 -14.49
N GLU A 270 15.93 -6.30 -13.53
CA GLU A 270 17.36 -6.15 -13.22
C GLU A 270 17.77 -7.07 -12.07
N ASN A 271 16.95 -7.19 -11.01
CA ASN A 271 17.31 -7.97 -9.81
C ASN A 271 16.13 -8.73 -9.22
N ILE A 272 16.39 -9.93 -8.71
CA ILE A 272 15.43 -10.69 -7.92
C ILE A 272 16.09 -11.24 -6.65
N SER A 273 15.39 -11.13 -5.52
CA SER A 273 15.75 -11.79 -4.28
C SER A 273 14.80 -12.96 -4.04
N ILE A 274 15.29 -14.18 -4.22
CA ILE A 274 14.58 -15.43 -3.93
C ILE A 274 14.98 -15.88 -2.52
N PRO A 275 14.04 -16.23 -1.63
CA PRO A 275 14.36 -16.63 -0.28
C PRO A 275 14.84 -18.09 -0.23
N GLU A 276 15.63 -18.41 0.81
CA GLU A 276 16.31 -19.71 0.98
C GLU A 276 15.34 -20.90 1.14
N ASN A 277 14.07 -20.65 1.45
CA ASN A 277 13.04 -21.69 1.61
C ASN A 277 12.42 -22.13 0.27
N VAL A 278 12.87 -21.59 -0.87
CA VAL A 278 12.41 -22.01 -2.20
C VAL A 278 13.30 -23.15 -2.69
N ASP A 279 12.83 -24.38 -2.52
CA ASP A 279 13.57 -25.60 -2.87
C ASP A 279 13.84 -25.74 -4.38
N ARG A 280 12.97 -25.16 -5.22
CA ARG A 280 13.06 -25.25 -6.68
C ARG A 280 12.60 -23.96 -7.33
N ILE A 281 13.35 -23.53 -8.33
CA ILE A 281 12.92 -22.46 -9.24
C ILE A 281 11.76 -23.01 -10.10
N PRO A 282 10.60 -22.34 -10.14
CA PRO A 282 9.47 -22.74 -10.97
C PRO A 282 9.81 -22.78 -12.46
N ASN A 283 9.03 -23.54 -13.24
CA ASN A 283 9.28 -23.65 -14.67
C ASN A 283 9.12 -22.29 -15.34
N ARG A 284 10.04 -21.97 -16.27
CA ARG A 284 9.97 -20.77 -17.11
C ARG A 284 9.84 -19.46 -16.31
N MET A 285 10.26 -19.44 -15.04
CA MET A 285 10.13 -18.27 -14.15
C MET A 285 10.68 -16.97 -14.78
N PHE A 286 11.74 -17.07 -15.58
CA PHE A 286 12.40 -15.96 -16.28
C PHE A 286 12.41 -16.12 -17.81
N GLU A 287 11.48 -16.92 -18.37
CA GLU A 287 11.41 -17.11 -19.83
C GLU A 287 11.19 -15.76 -20.52
N GLY A 288 12.08 -15.35 -21.42
CA GLY A 288 11.93 -14.09 -22.16
C GLY A 288 12.31 -12.82 -21.38
N CYS A 289 12.90 -12.91 -20.19
CA CYS A 289 13.56 -11.76 -19.55
C CYS A 289 14.82 -11.36 -20.33
N SER A 290 15.01 -10.07 -20.60
CA SER A 290 16.27 -9.54 -21.12
C SER A 290 17.29 -9.35 -19.99
N THR A 291 18.48 -9.95 -20.15
CA THR A 291 19.63 -9.85 -19.24
C THR A 291 20.34 -8.50 -19.34
#